data_AF-A0A914V200-F1
#
_entry.id   AF-A0A914V200-F1
#
_cell.length_a   1.000
_cell.length_b   1.000
_cell.length_c   1.000
_cell.angle_alpha   90.00
_cell.angle_beta   90.00
_cell.angle_gamma   90.00
#
_symmetry.space_group_name_H-M   'P 1'
#
loop_
_entity.id
_entity.type
_entity.pdbx_description
1 polymer ?
#
loop_
_entity_poly.entity_id
_entity_poly.type
_entity_poly.pdbx_seq_one_letter_code
_entity_poly.pdbx_strand_id
1 'polypeptide(L)'
;VLRVYAKQRTGETNFPNCLRQALADHYGKETVSLGGVFLLKSGKAKLHVMPDFPAVQMANDKEVSEWLKYFEMAAPIVFASVFHSHDPGFSLRPEHTHGFSEHGDAGHYHHDTTPDEVEYEGYFVPAETIYRIDQV
;
A
#
# COMPACT_ATOMS: atom_id res chain seq x y z
N VAL A 1 -12.39 -2.61 15.36
CA VAL A 1 -11.70 -2.63 14.04
C VAL A 1 -12.76 -2.60 12.95
N LEU A 2 -12.47 -1.95 11.82
CA LEU A 2 -13.26 -2.01 10.60
C LEU A 2 -12.81 -3.22 9.79
N ARG A 3 -13.71 -4.18 9.54
CA ARG A 3 -13.45 -5.30 8.61
C ARG A 3 -13.85 -4.88 7.21
N VAL A 4 -12.93 -5.03 6.26
CA VAL A 4 -13.16 -4.76 4.83
C VAL A 4 -12.93 -6.06 4.07
N TYR A 5 -13.94 -6.48 3.31
CA TYR A 5 -13.83 -7.60 2.40
C TYR A 5 -14.14 -7.12 0.99
N ALA A 6 -13.25 -7.40 0.05
CA ALA A 6 -13.41 -7.02 -1.35
C ALA A 6 -12.93 -8.16 -2.26
N LYS A 7 -13.67 -8.43 -3.32
CA LYS A 7 -13.32 -9.44 -4.33
C LYS A 7 -13.61 -8.88 -5.71
N GLN A 8 -12.81 -9.30 -6.68
CA GLN A 8 -12.90 -8.89 -8.08
C GLN A 8 -12.77 -7.37 -8.23
N ARG A 9 -11.58 -6.91 -8.62
CA ARG A 9 -11.34 -5.49 -8.84
C ARG A 9 -11.96 -5.05 -10.16
N THR A 10 -12.99 -4.23 -10.10
CA THR A 10 -13.73 -3.70 -11.27
C THR A 10 -13.33 -2.29 -11.67
N GLY A 11 -12.44 -1.64 -10.91
CA GLY A 11 -11.92 -0.30 -11.17
C GLY A 11 -10.40 -0.26 -11.31
N GLU A 12 -9.86 0.92 -11.59
CA GLU A 12 -8.42 1.10 -11.81
C GLU A 12 -7.60 1.16 -10.51
N THR A 13 -8.25 1.49 -9.39
CA THR A 13 -7.56 1.75 -8.12
C THR A 13 -7.23 0.46 -7.36
N ASN A 14 -6.01 0.38 -6.82
CA ASN A 14 -5.60 -0.71 -5.93
C ASN A 14 -6.36 -0.69 -4.59
N PHE A 15 -6.26 -1.78 -3.82
CA PHE A 15 -7.07 -1.94 -2.61
C PHE A 15 -6.84 -0.83 -1.54
N PRO A 16 -5.60 -0.53 -1.09
CA PRO A 16 -5.37 0.57 -0.14
C PRO A 16 -5.79 1.94 -0.67
N ASN A 17 -5.49 2.27 -1.94
CA ASN A 17 -5.84 3.56 -2.51
C ASN A 17 -7.35 3.73 -2.71
N CYS A 18 -8.10 2.65 -2.96
CA CYS A 18 -9.56 2.70 -3.02
C CYS A 18 -10.14 3.17 -1.68
N LEU A 19 -9.64 2.61 -0.57
CA LEU A 19 -10.03 3.02 0.79
C LEU A 19 -9.60 4.46 1.09
N ARG A 20 -8.35 4.80 0.77
CA ARG A 20 -7.79 6.15 0.97
C ARG A 20 -8.60 7.21 0.21
N GLN A 21 -8.95 6.96 -1.05
CA GLN A 21 -9.71 7.88 -1.89
C GLN A 21 -11.13 8.06 -1.39
N ALA A 22 -11.81 6.96 -0.99
CA ALA A 22 -13.15 7.05 -0.42
C ALA A 22 -13.20 7.95 0.84
N LEU A 23 -12.16 7.88 1.68
CA LEU A 23 -12.03 8.77 2.84
C LEU A 23 -11.77 10.22 2.42
N ALA A 24 -10.89 10.44 1.44
CA ALA A 24 -10.60 11.79 0.93
C ALA A 24 -11.83 12.45 0.31
N ASP A 25 -12.62 11.70 -0.45
CA ASP A 25 -13.84 12.19 -1.10
C ASP A 25 -14.91 12.57 -0.07
N HIS A 26 -14.99 11.84 1.05
CA HIS A 26 -15.98 12.10 2.10
C HIS A 26 -15.57 13.22 3.07
N TYR A 27 -14.31 13.20 3.53
CA TYR A 27 -13.83 14.10 4.60
C TYR A 27 -13.06 15.32 4.06
N GLY A 28 -12.75 15.37 2.76
CA GLY A 28 -12.08 16.48 2.11
C GLY A 28 -10.70 16.76 2.71
N LYS A 29 -10.54 17.91 3.37
CA LYS A 29 -9.28 18.35 3.97
C LYS A 29 -9.10 17.89 5.41
N GLU A 30 -10.10 17.24 6.01
CA GLU A 30 -9.93 16.61 7.32
C GLU A 30 -9.10 15.34 7.14
N THR A 31 -7.89 15.32 7.71
CA THR A 31 -6.99 14.18 7.62
C THR A 31 -7.52 13.01 8.42
N VAL A 32 -7.90 11.95 7.71
CA VAL A 32 -8.25 10.64 8.26
C VAL A 32 -7.15 9.67 7.88
N SER A 33 -6.55 9.03 8.88
CA SER A 33 -5.49 8.06 8.69
C SER A 33 -5.94 6.71 9.20
N LEU A 34 -5.77 5.66 8.40
CA LEU A 34 -6.01 4.29 8.83
C LEU A 34 -4.70 3.50 8.83
N GLY A 35 -4.57 2.64 9.84
CA GLY A 35 -3.55 1.61 9.89
C GLY A 35 -4.20 0.25 10.11
N GLY A 36 -3.57 -0.80 9.61
CA GLY A 36 -4.09 -2.15 9.78
C GLY A 36 -3.34 -3.20 9.01
N VAL A 37 -3.95 -4.37 8.93
CA VAL A 37 -3.45 -5.50 8.16
C VAL A 37 -4.52 -5.99 7.19
N PHE A 38 -4.10 -6.48 6.03
CA PHE A 38 -4.99 -7.20 5.12
C PHE A 38 -4.31 -8.41 4.51
N LEU A 39 -5.11 -9.41 4.21
CA LEU A 39 -4.72 -10.63 3.52
C LEU A 39 -5.13 -10.52 2.05
N LEU A 40 -4.17 -10.68 1.15
CA LEU A 40 -4.44 -11.08 -0.22
C LEU A 40 -4.73 -12.58 -0.19
N LYS A 41 -6.00 -12.96 -0.31
CA LYS A 41 -6.48 -14.35 -0.18
C LYS A 41 -6.31 -15.15 -1.45
N SER A 42 -6.53 -14.53 -2.60
CA SER A 42 -6.35 -15.12 -3.92
C SER A 42 -5.86 -14.08 -4.93
N GLY A 43 -5.30 -14.56 -6.04
CA GLY A 43 -4.71 -13.73 -7.07
C GLY A 43 -3.21 -13.46 -6.86
N LYS A 44 -2.70 -12.49 -7.59
CA LYS A 44 -1.29 -12.08 -7.56
C LYS A 44 -1.16 -10.58 -7.44
N ALA A 45 0.00 -10.12 -7.01
CA ALA A 45 0.32 -8.71 -6.89
C ALA A 45 1.72 -8.39 -7.40
N LYS A 46 1.85 -7.18 -7.96
CA LYS A 46 3.14 -6.59 -8.29
C LYS A 46 3.75 -6.04 -7.00
N LEU A 47 4.89 -6.58 -6.61
CA LEU A 47 5.68 -6.11 -5.47
C LEU A 47 7.06 -5.66 -5.93
N HIS A 48 7.75 -4.89 -5.09
CA HIS A 48 9.16 -4.61 -5.28
C HIS A 48 10.00 -4.86 -4.03
N VAL A 49 11.28 -5.14 -4.25
CA VAL A 49 12.33 -5.21 -3.24
C VAL A 49 13.49 -4.30 -3.66
N MET A 50 14.05 -3.58 -2.70
CA MET A 50 15.23 -2.75 -2.94
C MET A 50 16.48 -3.63 -2.96
N PRO A 51 17.36 -3.50 -3.98
CA PRO A 51 18.70 -4.10 -3.93
C PRO A 51 19.63 -3.23 -3.05
N ASP A 52 20.94 -3.52 -3.10
CA ASP A 52 21.94 -2.67 -2.45
C ASP A 52 21.84 -1.20 -2.90
N PHE A 53 22.22 -0.31 -1.99
CA PHE A 53 22.15 1.13 -2.24
C PHE A 53 22.92 1.50 -3.51
N PRO A 54 22.36 2.42 -4.33
CA PRO A 54 23.02 2.83 -5.56
C PRO A 54 24.30 3.61 -5.22
N ALA A 55 25.33 3.45 -6.06
CA ALA A 55 26.60 4.17 -5.91
C ALA A 55 26.49 5.67 -6.23
N VAL A 56 25.43 6.07 -6.93
CA VAL A 56 25.17 7.46 -7.33
C VAL A 56 23.76 7.84 -6.92
N GLN A 57 23.57 9.13 -6.62
CA GLN A 57 22.25 9.67 -6.30
C GLN A 57 21.33 9.54 -7.53
N MET A 58 20.14 8.99 -7.30
CA MET A 58 19.07 8.95 -8.31
C MET A 58 18.37 10.31 -8.36
N ALA A 59 18.18 10.84 -9.56
CA ALA A 59 17.67 12.20 -9.77
C ALA A 59 16.14 12.26 -9.91
N ASN A 60 15.49 11.14 -10.21
CA ASN A 60 14.06 11.11 -10.55
C ASN A 60 13.44 9.71 -10.35
N ASP A 61 12.10 9.64 -10.38
CA ASP A 61 11.34 8.40 -10.16
C ASP A 61 11.61 7.32 -11.21
N LYS A 62 12.00 7.69 -12.43
CA LYS A 62 12.34 6.72 -13.47
C LYS A 62 13.60 5.94 -13.08
N GLU A 63 14.64 6.64 -12.63
CA GLU A 63 15.87 6.00 -12.14
C GLU A 63 15.60 5.13 -10.90
N VAL A 64 14.75 5.60 -9.98
CA VAL A 64 14.32 4.78 -8.82
C VAL A 64 13.62 3.50 -9.30
N SER A 65 12.68 3.61 -10.23
CA SER A 65 11.98 2.46 -10.81
C SER A 65 12.94 1.48 -11.48
N GLU A 66 13.89 1.94 -12.27
CA GLU A 66 14.88 1.07 -12.94
C GLU A 66 15.82 0.36 -11.94
N TRP A 67 16.11 0.98 -10.79
CA TRP A 67 16.91 0.40 -9.71
C TRP A 67 16.14 -0.68 -8.94
N LEU A 68 14.84 -0.47 -8.67
CA LEU A 68 14.00 -1.41 -7.94
C LEU A 68 13.87 -2.76 -8.64
N LYS A 69 13.80 -3.84 -7.85
CA LYS A 69 13.52 -5.18 -8.37
C LYS A 69 12.05 -5.49 -8.21
N TYR A 70 11.34 -5.61 -9.34
CA TYR A 70 9.91 -5.91 -9.38
C TYR A 70 9.64 -7.40 -9.57
N PHE A 71 8.60 -7.87 -8.90
CA PHE A 71 8.16 -9.27 -8.93
C PHE A 71 6.64 -9.33 -9.02
N GLU A 72 6.13 -10.37 -9.67
CA GLU A 72 4.74 -10.77 -9.53
C GLU A 72 4.70 -11.92 -8.51
N MET A 73 4.08 -11.65 -7.35
CA MET A 73 4.03 -12.54 -6.20
C MET A 73 2.60 -13.04 -5.97
N ALA A 74 2.46 -14.25 -5.42
CA ALA A 74 1.18 -14.96 -5.37
C ALA A 74 0.59 -15.00 -3.95
N ALA A 75 -0.74 -14.91 -3.88
CA ALA A 75 -1.47 -15.18 -2.65
C ALA A 75 -1.17 -16.59 -2.09
N PRO A 76 -1.27 -16.80 -0.76
CA PRO A 76 -1.64 -15.83 0.24
C PRO A 76 -0.47 -14.93 0.68
N ILE A 77 -0.71 -13.62 0.85
CA ILE A 77 0.28 -12.67 1.37
C ILE A 77 -0.41 -11.76 2.40
N VAL A 78 0.20 -11.64 3.59
CA VAL A 78 -0.25 -10.72 4.65
C VAL A 78 0.44 -9.39 4.43
N PHE A 79 -0.34 -8.32 4.39
CA PHE A 79 0.14 -6.95 4.22
C PHE A 79 -0.15 -6.12 5.46
N ALA A 80 0.83 -5.33 5.89
CA ALA A 80 0.65 -4.21 6.79
C ALA A 80 0.56 -2.92 5.96
N SER A 81 -0.48 -2.12 6.20
CA SER A 81 -0.78 -0.95 5.38
C SER A 81 -1.10 0.25 6.26
N VAL A 82 -0.55 1.40 5.85
CA VAL A 82 -0.84 2.73 6.42
C VAL A 82 -1.17 3.67 5.28
N PHE A 83 -2.22 4.46 5.44
CA PHE A 83 -2.59 5.48 4.45
C PHE A 83 -3.32 6.67 5.10
N HIS A 84 -3.21 7.82 4.45
CA HIS A 84 -3.74 9.10 4.88
C HIS A 84 -4.63 9.69 3.78
N SER A 85 -5.85 10.10 4.10
CA SER A 85 -6.77 10.71 3.13
C SER A 85 -6.24 12.04 2.58
N HIS A 86 -5.59 12.82 3.43
CA HIS A 86 -5.09 14.16 3.15
C HIS A 86 -3.80 14.44 3.94
N ASP A 87 -2.81 15.05 3.31
CA ASP A 87 -1.62 15.57 4.00
C ASP A 87 -1.87 17.03 4.42
N PRO A 88 -1.90 17.33 5.73
CA PRO A 88 -2.13 18.68 6.23
C PRO A 88 -0.85 19.55 6.26
N GLY A 89 0.22 19.14 5.58
CA GLY A 89 1.46 19.91 5.40
C GLY A 89 2.70 19.31 6.09
N PHE A 90 2.70 18.01 6.39
CA PHE A 90 3.81 17.31 7.06
C PHE A 90 4.64 16.43 6.11
N SER A 91 4.43 16.58 4.80
CA SER A 91 5.08 15.76 3.76
C SER A 91 4.85 14.27 4.03
N LEU A 92 3.60 13.90 4.28
CA LEU A 92 3.20 12.53 4.59
C LEU A 92 3.25 11.67 3.32
N ARG A 93 3.66 10.41 3.47
CA ARG A 93 3.53 9.41 2.41
C ARG A 93 2.06 8.96 2.33
N PRO A 94 1.30 9.25 1.26
CA PRO A 94 -0.16 9.06 1.27
C PRO A 94 -0.62 7.62 1.46
N GLU A 95 0.16 6.66 0.96
CA GLU A 95 -0.07 5.23 1.08
C GLU A 95 1.26 4.50 1.08
N HIS A 96 1.40 3.53 1.98
CA HIS A 96 2.57 2.66 2.05
C HIS A 96 2.18 1.29 2.61
N THR A 97 2.41 0.25 1.81
CA THR A 97 2.00 -1.12 2.13
C THR A 97 3.12 -2.11 1.88
N HIS A 98 3.50 -2.89 2.90
CA HIS A 98 4.50 -3.96 2.79
C HIS A 98 3.88 -5.30 3.21
N GLY A 99 4.34 -6.40 2.64
CA GLY A 99 3.81 -7.73 2.95
C GLY A 99 4.86 -8.81 3.11
N PHE A 100 4.41 -9.94 3.66
CA PHE A 100 5.16 -11.17 3.86
C PHE A 100 4.24 -12.39 3.72
N SER A 101 4.82 -13.54 3.43
CA SER A 101 4.12 -14.83 3.34
C SER A 101 4.96 -15.95 3.98
N GLU A 102 4.32 -17.10 4.22
CA GLU A 102 5.01 -18.32 4.68
C GLU A 102 5.80 -19.01 3.55
N HIS A 103 5.58 -18.63 2.30
CA HIS A 103 6.20 -19.22 1.11
C HIS A 103 7.34 -18.38 0.53
N GLY A 104 7.72 -17.30 1.21
CA GLY A 104 8.91 -16.50 0.90
C GLY A 104 8.65 -15.25 0.06
N ASP A 105 7.43 -15.04 -0.41
CA ASP A 105 7.03 -13.81 -1.09
C ASP A 105 6.86 -12.66 -0.07
N ALA A 106 7.58 -11.56 -0.31
CA ALA A 106 7.56 -10.38 0.55
C ALA A 106 8.02 -9.14 -0.21
N GLY A 107 7.68 -7.96 0.30
CA GLY A 107 8.15 -6.69 -0.25
C GLY A 107 7.11 -5.58 -0.21
N HIS A 108 7.36 -4.53 -0.99
CA HIS A 108 6.49 -3.37 -1.10
C HIS A 108 5.42 -3.59 -2.18
N TYR A 109 4.14 -3.47 -1.80
CA TYR A 109 2.99 -3.66 -2.67
C TYR A 109 2.78 -2.49 -3.65
N HIS A 110 2.42 -2.78 -4.89
CA HIS A 110 1.96 -1.79 -5.87
C HIS A 110 0.47 -1.92 -6.20
N HIS A 111 0.04 -3.10 -6.68
CA HIS A 111 -1.34 -3.41 -7.06
C HIS A 111 -1.47 -4.91 -7.34
N ASP A 112 -2.69 -5.45 -7.34
CA ASP A 112 -2.94 -6.76 -7.93
C ASP A 112 -2.76 -6.77 -9.44
N THR A 113 -2.33 -7.91 -9.97
CA THR A 113 -2.17 -8.15 -11.42
C THR A 113 -3.22 -9.11 -11.99
N THR A 114 -4.08 -9.67 -11.12
CA THR A 114 -5.17 -10.60 -11.49
C THR A 114 -6.53 -10.06 -11.00
N PRO A 115 -7.03 -8.94 -11.57
CA PRO A 115 -8.20 -8.23 -11.05
C PRO A 115 -9.47 -9.08 -10.97
N ASP A 116 -9.66 -10.01 -11.91
CA ASP A 116 -10.86 -10.86 -11.95
C ASP A 116 -10.91 -11.91 -10.83
N GLU A 117 -9.74 -12.27 -10.28
CA GLU A 117 -9.58 -13.37 -9.31
C GLU A 117 -9.21 -12.88 -7.91
N VAL A 118 -8.85 -11.60 -7.78
CA VAL A 118 -8.29 -11.05 -6.55
C VAL A 118 -9.33 -11.05 -5.43
N GLU A 119 -8.92 -11.46 -4.23
CA GLU A 119 -9.74 -11.42 -3.02
C GLU A 119 -8.91 -10.85 -1.88
N TYR A 120 -9.47 -9.86 -1.19
CA TYR A 120 -8.86 -9.13 -0.08
C TYR A 120 -9.72 -9.22 1.17
N GLU A 121 -9.07 -9.38 2.32
CA GLU A 121 -9.72 -9.26 3.63
C GLU A 121 -8.83 -8.48 4.59
N GLY A 122 -9.29 -7.31 5.02
CA GLY A 122 -8.54 -6.38 5.85
C GLY A 122 -9.25 -5.98 7.15
N TYR A 123 -8.43 -5.60 8.14
CA TYR A 123 -8.87 -5.11 9.44
C TYR A 123 -8.10 -3.82 9.75
N PHE A 124 -8.83 -2.71 9.83
CA PHE A 124 -8.25 -1.36 9.97
C PHE A 124 -8.79 -0.63 11.20
N VAL A 125 -8.02 0.33 11.70
CA VAL A 125 -8.40 1.23 12.80
C VAL A 125 -7.98 2.66 12.43
N PRO A 126 -8.81 3.67 12.72
CA PRO A 126 -8.39 5.07 12.58
C PRO A 126 -7.33 5.43 13.62
N ALA A 127 -6.32 6.19 13.19
CA ALA A 127 -5.34 6.76 14.09
C ALA A 127 -5.90 8.02 14.76
N GLU A 128 -5.74 8.13 16.09
CA GLU A 128 -6.11 9.33 16.85
C GLU A 128 -5.06 10.43 16.74
N THR A 129 -3.79 10.07 16.55
CA THR A 129 -2.67 11.01 16.51
C THR A 129 -1.64 10.57 15.47
N ILE A 130 -1.07 11.55 14.75
CA ILE A 130 0.05 11.35 13.83
C ILE A 130 1.29 12.01 14.44
N TYR A 131 2.37 11.25 14.55
CA TYR A 131 3.68 11.78 14.97
C TYR A 131 4.58 11.88 13.75
N ARG A 132 4.95 13.10 13.36
CA ARG A 132 5.99 13.33 12.35
C ARG A 132 7.33 13.52 13.05
N ILE A 133 8.23 12.57 12.84
CA ILE A 133 9.58 12.55 13.44
C ILE A 133 10.57 12.74 12.30
N ASP A 134 11.61 13.56 12.50
CA ASP A 134 12.71 13.78 11.56
C ASP A 134 12.22 14.11 10.13
N GLN A 135 11.53 15.25 9.99
CA GLN A 135 11.09 15.74 8.69
C GLN A 135 12.28 16.34 7.95
N VAL A 136 12.74 15.60 6.93
CA VAL A 136 13.68 16.04 5.88
C VAL A 136 13.00 16.91 4.84
#